data_AF-A0A3N5FQX3-F1
#
_entry.id   AF-A0A3N5FQX3-F1
#
_cell.length_a   1.000
_cell.length_b   1.000
_cell.length_c   1.000
_cell.angle_alpha   90.00
_cell.angle_beta   90.00
_cell.angle_gamma   90.00
#
_symmetry.space_group_name_H-M   'P 1'
#
loop_
_entity.id
_entity.type
_entity.pdbx_description
1 polymer ?
#
loop_
_entity_poly.entity_id
_entity_poly.type
_entity_poly.pdbx_seq_one_letter_code
_entity_poly.pdbx_strand_id
1 'polypeptide(L)' 'MGNPGERETRGGLLLVEDNEADILFFRRALSKVREGVPLDVVTNGVAAVQALSAEGSQKLPSIVLLDLKLPRMSGL' A
#
# COMPACT_ATOMS: atom_id res chain seq x y z
N MET A 1 5.07 -31.65 -17.08
CA MET A 1 6.12 -30.64 -16.85
C MET A 1 5.44 -29.36 -16.40
N GLY A 2 5.43 -29.05 -15.10
CA GLY A 2 4.90 -27.78 -14.57
C GLY A 2 5.92 -26.67 -14.82
N ASN A 3 5.46 -25.52 -15.29
CA ASN A 3 6.30 -24.39 -15.65
C ASN A 3 6.85 -23.71 -14.38
N PRO A 4 8.17 -23.55 -14.19
CA PRO A 4 8.76 -23.07 -12.93
C PRO A 4 8.72 -21.53 -12.77
N GLY A 5 7.70 -20.87 -13.31
CA GLY A 5 7.74 -19.42 -13.56
C GLY A 5 6.45 -18.65 -13.33
N GLU A 6 5.40 -19.25 -12.77
CA GLU A 6 4.29 -18.46 -12.22
C GLU A 6 4.79 -17.76 -10.97
N ARG A 7 5.52 -16.65 -11.14
CA ARG A 7 5.71 -15.70 -10.04
C ARG A 7 4.30 -15.26 -9.70
N GLU A 8 3.77 -15.81 -8.62
CA GLU A 8 2.58 -15.29 -7.94
C GLU A 8 2.69 -13.79 -8.01
N THR A 9 1.70 -13.25 -8.68
CA THR A 9 1.55 -11.86 -8.99
C THR A 9 1.15 -11.17 -7.67
N ARG A 10 2.07 -11.18 -6.70
CA ARG A 10 1.84 -10.65 -5.35
C ARG A 10 1.69 -9.15 -5.48
N GLY A 11 0.57 -8.65 -4.97
CA GLY A 11 0.33 -7.23 -4.83
C GLY A 11 1.43 -6.57 -4.01
N GLY A 12 1.65 -5.29 -4.27
CA GLY A 12 2.56 -4.46 -3.47
C GLY A 12 2.05 -4.22 -2.05
N LEU A 13 2.65 -3.23 -1.40
CA LEU A 13 2.17 -2.67 -0.15
C LEU A 13 1.42 -1.37 -0.44
N LEU A 14 0.28 -1.18 0.21
CA LEU A 14 -0.43 0.09 0.26
C LEU A 14 -0.23 0.72 1.63
N LEU A 15 0.35 1.91 1.68
CA LEU A 15 0.46 2.72 2.90
C LEU A 15 -0.60 3.83 2.89
N VAL A 16 -1.36 3.93 3.96
CA VAL A 16 -2.30 5.03 4.22
C VAL A 16 -1.71 5.90 5.32
N GLU A 17 -1.15 7.06 4.95
CA GLU A 17 -0.42 7.98 5.82
C GLU A 17 -0.50 9.40 5.24
N ASP A 18 -0.83 10.41 6.04
CA ASP A 18 -0.95 11.80 5.60
C ASP A 18 0.28 12.65 5.97
N ASN A 19 1.14 12.13 6.84
CA ASN A 19 2.39 12.78 7.22
C ASN A 19 3.54 12.43 6.25
N GLU A 20 4.04 13.43 5.52
CA GLU A 20 5.14 13.26 4.56
C GLU A 20 6.44 12.73 5.19
N ALA A 21 6.74 13.12 6.43
CA ALA A 21 7.94 12.65 7.13
C ALA A 21 7.84 11.16 7.47
N ASP A 22 6.66 10.71 7.88
CA ASP A 22 6.40 9.29 8.19
C ASP A 22 6.38 8.44 6.91
N ILE A 23 5.81 8.94 5.81
CA ILE A 23 5.92 8.29 4.49
C ILE A 23 7.40 8.11 4.10
N LEU A 24 8.19 9.16 4.22
CA LEU A 24 9.60 9.14 3.85
C LEU A 24 10.41 8.19 4.75
N PHE A 25 10.12 8.20 6.05
CA PHE A 25 10.72 7.28 7.00
C PHE A 25 10.40 5.83 6.65
N PHE A 26 9.12 5.54 6.38
CA PHE A 26 8.66 4.22 6.00
C PHE A 26 9.31 3.74 4.70
N ARG A 27 9.37 4.58 3.65
CA ARG A 27 10.04 4.24 2.38
C ARG A 27 11.49 3.82 2.57
N ARG A 28 12.24 4.55 3.41
CA ARG A 28 13.63 4.22 3.76
C ARG A 28 13.74 2.96 4.59
N ALA A 29 12.83 2.72 5.52
CA ALA A 29 12.80 1.50 6.31
C ALA A 29 12.49 0.28 5.42
N LEU A 30 11.51 0.39 4.53
CA LEU A 30 11.13 -0.65 3.60
C LEU A 30 12.28 -1.04 2.68
N SER A 31 13.01 -0.06 2.12
CA SER A 31 14.14 -0.33 1.24
C SER A 31 15.28 -1.05 1.95
N LYS A 32 15.49 -0.82 3.25
CA LYS A 32 16.48 -1.53 4.07
C LYS A 32 16.10 -2.98 4.35
N VAL A 33 14.80 -3.28 4.40
CA VAL A 33 14.30 -4.65 4.61
C VAL A 33 14.30 -5.42 3.29
N ARG A 34 13.80 -4.80 2.22
CA ARG A 34 13.73 -5.40 0.89
C ARG A 34 13.63 -4.33 -0.19
N GLU A 35 14.64 -4.28 -1.04
CA GLU A 35 14.62 -3.42 -2.22
C GLU A 35 13.58 -3.90 -3.25
N GLY A 36 13.01 -2.95 -3.99
CA GLY A 36 12.10 -3.24 -5.10
C GLY A 36 10.71 -3.73 -4.69
N VAL A 37 10.31 -3.62 -3.41
CA VAL A 37 8.91 -3.83 -3.00
C VAL A 37 8.05 -2.71 -3.56
N PRO A 38 7.05 -3.00 -4.40
CA PRO A 38 6.11 -1.99 -4.87
C PRO A 38 5.37 -1.38 -3.67
N LEU A 39 5.36 -0.05 -3.59
CA LEU A 39 4.76 0.69 -2.50
C LEU A 39 3.92 1.84 -3.06
N ASP A 40 2.61 1.69 -2.93
CA ASP A 40 1.62 2.73 -3.20
C ASP A 40 1.30 3.47 -1.90
N VAL A 41 1.07 4.79 -2.00
CA VAL A 41 0.77 5.65 -0.85
C VAL A 41 -0.48 6.44 -1.14
N VAL A 42 -1.39 6.47 -0.17
CA VAL A 42 -2.58 7.32 -0.17
C VAL A 42 -2.64 8.10 1.15
N THR A 43 -3.17 9.31 1.13
CA THR A 43 -3.10 10.23 2.27
C THR A 43 -4.39 10.35 3.06
N ASN A 44 -5.42 9.57 2.71
CA ASN A 44 -6.69 9.58 3.44
C ASN A 44 -7.50 8.29 3.20
N GLY A 45 -8.51 8.08 4.05
CA GLY A 45 -9.37 6.89 4.00
C GLY A 45 -10.22 6.80 2.72
N VAL A 46 -10.66 7.91 2.13
CA VAL A 46 -11.45 7.88 0.89
C VAL A 46 -10.61 7.35 -0.27
N ALA A 47 -9.38 7.84 -0.42
CA ALA A 47 -8.43 7.37 -1.40
C ALA A 47 -8.04 5.90 -1.16
N ALA A 48 -7.93 5.47 0.11
CA ALA A 48 -7.69 4.06 0.45
C ALA A 48 -8.85 3.15 0.00
N VAL A 49 -10.10 3.54 0.29
CA VAL A 49 -11.27 2.77 -0.15
C VAL A 49 -11.34 2.73 -1.67
N GLN A 50 -11.12 3.85 -2.36
CA GLN A 50 -11.08 3.88 -3.83
C GLN A 50 -9.99 2.97 -4.41
N ALA A 51 -8.78 2.99 -3.85
CA ALA A 51 -7.68 2.13 -4.30
C ALA A 51 -7.98 0.63 -4.09
N LEU A 52 -8.74 0.28 -3.05
CA LEU A 52 -9.14 -1.09 -2.74
C LEU A 52 -10.42 -1.55 -3.46
N SER A 53 -11.25 -0.60 -3.88
CA SER A 53 -12.55 -0.87 -4.52
C SER A 53 -12.47 -0.90 -6.05
N ALA A 54 -11.29 -0.71 -6.64
CA ALA A 54 -11.11 -0.69 -8.08
C ALA A 54 -11.47 -2.06 -8.69
N GLU A 55 -12.70 -2.18 -9.22
CA GLU A 55 -13.15 -3.31 -10.02
C GLU A 55 -12.41 -3.31 -11.37
N GLY A 56 -11.33 -4.09 -11.46
CA GLY A 56 -10.66 -4.43 -12.73
C GLY A 56 -9.17 -4.08 -12.82
N SER A 57 -8.39 -5.09 -13.22
CA SER A 57 -6.98 -5.05 -13.68
C SER A 57 -5.89 -4.50 -12.75
N GLN A 58 -6.19 -3.76 -11.68
CA GLN A 58 -5.19 -3.47 -10.65
C GLN A 58 -5.09 -4.65 -9.69
N LYS A 59 -3.86 -5.17 -9.53
CA LYS A 59 -3.58 -6.16 -8.48
C LYS A 59 -3.81 -5.49 -7.13
N LEU A 60 -4.72 -6.05 -6.35
CA LEU A 60 -4.90 -5.64 -4.96
C LEU A 60 -3.57 -5.77 -4.21
N PRO A 61 -3.24 -4.83 -3.31
CA PRO A 61 -2.05 -4.93 -2.48
C PRO A 61 -2.12 -6.22 -1.65
N SER A 62 -0.97 -6.85 -1.43
CA SER A 62 -0.89 -8.01 -0.53
C SER A 62 -0.87 -7.60 0.93
N ILE A 63 -0.49 -6.35 1.21
CA ILE A 63 -0.43 -5.77 2.56
C ILE A 63 -0.97 -4.35 2.49
N VAL A 64 -1.86 -4.01 3.43
CA VAL A 64 -2.28 -2.64 3.68
C VAL A 64 -1.75 -2.24 5.06
N LEU A 65 -0.97 -1.15 5.11
CA LEU A 65 -0.55 -0.51 6.34
C LEU A 65 -1.35 0.78 6.50
N LEU A 66 -2.21 0.81 7.53
CA LEU A 66 -3.07 1.94 7.84
C LEU A 66 -2.54 2.65 9.08
N ASP A 67 -2.18 3.92 8.97
CA ASP A 67 -1.91 4.72 10.16
C ASP A 67 -3.22 4.99 10.93
N LEU A 68 -3.19 4.75 12.24
CA LEU A 68 -4.32 4.92 13.15
C LEU A 68 -4.41 6.37 13.67
N LYS A 69 -3.35 7.17 13.49
CA LYS A 69 -3.30 8.58 13.89
C LYS A 69 -3.75 9.52 12.79
N LEU A 70 -4.05 9.02 11.59
CA LEU A 70 -4.70 9.78 10.52
C LEU A 70 -5.82 10.63 11.13
N PRO A 71 -5.75 11.98 10.99
CA PRO A 71 -6.76 12.86 11.53
C PRO A 71 -8.10 12.35 11.03
N ARG A 72 -8.99 12.06 12.00
CA ARG A 72 -10.29 11.46 11.75
C ARG A 72 -10.92 12.22 10.59
N MET A 73 -11.32 11.49 9.53
CA MET A 73 -12.55 11.87 8.85
C MET A 73 -13.56 12.10 9.98
N SER A 74 -13.97 13.34 10.22
CA SER A 74 -15.13 13.58 11.04
C SER A 74 -16.25 12.79 10.38
N GLY A 75 -16.61 11.67 11.02
CA GLY A 75 -17.64 10.76 10.54
C GLY A 75 -19.02 11.35 10.80
N LEU A 76 -19.33 12.47 10.15
CA LEU A 76 -20.67 13.03 10.01
C LEU A 76 -20.93 13.30 8.54
#